data_AF-A0A976E9C6-F1
#
_entry.id   AF-A0A976E9C6-F1
#
_cell.length_a   1.000
_cell.length_b   1.000
_cell.length_c   1.000
_cell.angle_alpha   90.00
_cell.angle_beta   90.00
_cell.angle_gamma   90.00
#
_symmetry.space_group_name_H-M   'P 1'
#
loop_
_entity.id
_entity.type
_entity.pdbx_description
1 polymer ?
#
loop_
_entity_poly.entity_id
_entity_poly.type
_entity_poly.pdbx_seq_one_letter_code
_entity_poly.pdbx_strand_id
1 'polypeptide(L)' 'MPAWTTLNLRASYEVSKNCTIQAACENLTDQNYRYFASGISAPGRNLVLTLRGRI' A
#
# COMPACT_ATOMS: atom_id res chain seq x y z
N MET A 1 -20.72 1.18 11.21
CA MET A 1 -20.14 1.13 9.85
C MET A 1 -19.75 -0.31 9.60
N PRO A 2 -19.98 -0.89 8.42
CA PRO A 2 -19.67 -2.28 8.15
C PRO A 2 -18.16 -2.53 8.33
N ALA A 3 -17.81 -3.71 8.86
CA ALA A 3 -16.41 -4.14 8.89
C ALA A 3 -15.95 -4.35 7.44
N TRP A 4 -14.87 -3.70 7.06
CA TRP A 4 -14.22 -3.84 5.75
C TRP A 4 -12.84 -4.45 5.96
N THR A 5 -12.38 -5.20 4.97
CA THR A 5 -11.10 -5.91 5.01
C THR A 5 -10.35 -5.62 3.72
N THR A 6 -9.27 -4.86 3.83
CA THR A 6 -8.34 -4.65 2.72
C THR A 6 -7.21 -5.64 2.78
N LEU A 7 -6.86 -6.24 1.64
CA LEU A 7 -5.64 -7.03 1.52
C LEU A 7 -4.52 -6.14 0.96
N ASN A 8 -3.43 -6.02 1.72
CA ASN A 8 -2.27 -5.21 1.35
C ASN A 8 -1.05 -6.14 1.24
N LEU A 9 -0.39 -6.13 0.09
CA LEU A 9 0.84 -6.87 -0.16
C LEU A 9 2.01 -5.90 -0.21
N ARG A 10 3.11 -6.24 0.47
CA ARG A 10 4.34 -5.46 0.42
C ARG A 10 5.51 -6.40 0.23
N ALA A 11 6.24 -6.19 -0.85
CA ALA A 11 7.50 -6.84 -1.17
C ALA A 11 8.63 -5.81 -1.05
N SER A 12 9.70 -6.19 -0.37
CA SER A 12 10.93 -5.42 -0.33
C SER A 12 12.09 -6.33 -0.65
N TYR A 13 12.92 -5.90 -1.58
CA TYR A 13 14.10 -6.62 -2.01
C TYR A 13 15.32 -5.71 -1.89
N GLU A 14 16.26 -6.12 -1.05
CA GLU A 14 17.54 -5.44 -0.90
C GLU A 14 18.48 -5.94 -2.01
N VAL A 15 18.64 -5.13 -3.06
CA VAL A 15 19.53 -5.45 -4.19
C VAL A 15 20.99 -5.31 -3.77
N SER A 16 21.28 -4.38 -2.86
CA SER A 16 22.62 -4.14 -2.32
C SER A 16 22.49 -3.42 -0.98
N LYS A 17 23.55 -3.39 -0.16
CA LYS A 17 23.58 -2.67 1.15
C LYS A 17 23.17 -1.19 1.04
N ASN A 18 23.29 -0.62 -0.16
CA ASN A 18 22.99 0.77 -0.47
C ASN A 18 21.74 0.93 -1.36
N CYS A 19 21.07 -0.15 -1.77
CA CYS A 19 19.96 -0.08 -2.71
C CYS A 19 18.86 -1.09 -2.33
N THR A 20 17.71 -0.57 -1.94
CA THR A 20 16.51 -1.34 -1.61
C THR A 20 15.39 -0.98 -2.58
N ILE A 21 14.84 -1.98 -3.25
CA ILE A 21 13.64 -1.85 -4.06
C ILE A 21 12.46 -2.31 -3.22
N GLN A 22 11.37 -1.57 -3.23
CA GLN A 22 10.12 -1.98 -2.61
C GLN A 22 8.97 -1.82 -3.58
N ALA A 23 8.07 -2.79 -3.56
CA ALA A 23 6.80 -2.76 -4.25
C ALA A 23 5.71 -3.03 -3.20
N ALA A 24 4.74 -2.14 -3.09
CA ALA A 24 3.56 -2.35 -2.28
C ALA A 24 2.32 -2.25 -3.15
N CYS A 25 1.39 -3.18 -2.97
CA CYS A 25 0.05 -3.13 -3.52
C CYS A 25 -0.91 -3.04 -2.35
N GLU A 26 -1.60 -1.92 -2.26
CA GLU A 26 -2.59 -1.66 -1.23
C GLU A 26 -4.00 -1.84 -1.83
N ASN A 27 -4.92 -2.37 -1.03
CA ASN A 27 -6.31 -2.63 -1.40
C ASN A 27 -6.45 -3.54 -2.63
N LEU A 28 -5.82 -4.72 -2.61
CA LEU A 28 -5.87 -5.69 -3.73
C LEU A 28 -7.30 -6.18 -4.01
N THR A 29 -8.13 -6.26 -2.97
CA THR A 29 -9.55 -6.64 -3.05
C THR A 29 -10.47 -5.52 -3.55
N ASP A 30 -9.92 -4.37 -3.93
CA ASP A 30 -10.62 -3.18 -4.46
C ASP A 30 -11.88 -2.82 -3.64
N GLN A 31 -11.77 -2.92 -2.32
CA GLN A 31 -12.89 -2.58 -1.44
C GLN A 31 -13.04 -1.07 -1.36
N ASN A 32 -14.22 -0.58 -1.73
CA ASN A 32 -14.61 0.79 -1.51
C ASN A 32 -15.10 0.93 -0.07
N TYR A 33 -14.25 1.47 0.80
CA TYR A 33 -14.59 1.78 2.18
C TYR A 33 -14.41 3.27 2.46
N ARG A 34 -15.06 3.76 3.51
CA ARG A 34 -14.97 5.16 3.94
C ARG A 34 -14.27 5.22 5.29
N TYR A 35 -13.38 6.20 5.46
CA TYR A 35 -12.80 6.46 6.78
C TYR A 35 -13.90 6.87 7.76
N PHE A 36 -13.87 6.30 8.96
CA PHE A 36 -14.89 6.54 9.98
C PHE A 36 -14.98 8.04 10.29
N ALA A 37 -16.18 8.60 10.20
CA ALA A 37 -16.52 9.99 10.51
C ALA A 37 -15.88 11.10 9.64
N SER A 38 -14.96 10.81 8.71
CA SER A 38 -14.39 11.88 7.84
C SER A 38 -15.19 12.10 6.55
N GLY A 39 -16.04 11.15 6.15
CA GLY A 39 -16.77 11.22 4.87
C GLY A 39 -15.88 11.06 3.63
N ILE A 40 -14.57 10.89 3.81
CA ILE A 40 -13.60 10.71 2.74
C ILE A 40 -13.57 9.24 2.35
N SER A 41 -13.82 8.96 1.07
CA SER A 41 -13.64 7.63 0.49
C SER A 41 -12.17 7.25 0.55
N ALA A 42 -11.88 6.05 1.04
CA ALA A 42 -10.53 5.54 1.05
C ALA A 42 -10.04 5.30 -0.38
N PRO A 43 -8.72 5.39 -0.61
CA PRO A 43 -8.15 5.03 -1.90
C PRO A 43 -8.49 3.57 -2.25
N GLY A 44 -8.89 3.35 -3.51
CA GLY A 44 -9.10 2.01 -4.07
C GLY A 44 -7.78 1.26 -4.21
N ARG A 45 -7.66 0.39 -5.22
CA ARG A 45 -6.38 -0.28 -5.50
C ARG A 45 -5.25 0.72 -5.75
N ASN A 46 -4.21 0.65 -4.92
CA ASN A 46 -3.03 1.52 -5.02
C ASN A 46 -1.76 0.68 -5.21
N LEU A 47 -0.86 1.14 -6.08
CA LEU A 47 0.42 0.50 -6.35
C LEU A 47 1.53 1.49 -6.07
N VAL A 48 2.39 1.16 -5.11
CA VAL A 48 3.51 1.99 -4.66
C VAL A 48 4.80 1.27 -4.99
N LEU A 49 5.58 1.85 -5.90
CA LEU A 49 6.95 1.43 -6.17
C LEU A 49 7.89 2.42 -5.49
N THR A 50 8.85 1.92 -4.72
CA THR A 50 9.80 2.74 -3.99
C THR A 50 11.20 2.23 -4.23
N LEU A 51 12.08 3.09 -4.72
CA LEU A 51 13.51 2.86 -4.79
C LEU A 51 14.17 3.65 -3.67
N ARG A 52 14.89 2.96 -2.78
CA ARG A 52 15.69 3.59 -1.72
C ARG A 52 17.16 3.35 -1.98
N GLY A 53 17.86 4.43 -2.31
CA GLY A 53 19.32 4.50 -2.31
C GLY A 53 19.82 5.07 -0.98
N ARG A 54 20.78 4.43 -0.35
CA ARG A 54 21.50 4.96 0.82
C ARG A 54 22.88 5.41 0.34
N ILE A 55 23.03 6.73 0.16
CA ILE A 55 24.31 7.40 -0.14
C ILE A 55 25.18 7.39 1.11
#